data_AF-A0A974P285-F1
#
_entry.id   AF-A0A974P285-F1
#
_cell.length_a   1.000
_cell.length_b   1.000
_cell.length_c   1.000
_cell.angle_alpha   90.00
_cell.angle_beta   90.00
_cell.angle_gamma   90.00
#
_symmetry.space_group_name_H-M   'P 1'
#
loop_
_entity.id
_entity.type
_entity.pdbx_description
1 polymer ?
#
loop_
_entity_poly.entity_id
_entity_poly.type
_entity_poly.pdbx_seq_one_letter_code
_entity_poly.pdbx_strand_id
1 'polypeptide(L)'
;MPNPEVPVVMVTGQRSERDVQIARLAGVNEFVIKPFTPAALLSRIQLVLRKPRHFIISEAYVGPDRRRKVELNYSGPLRRTCDPEEVADEVEREVARETISVELEAMRRLIAARGGMDRATLQMTYRVMQHTTFRARQVRDKTVERASQSLIAYVDAMGGPDACDPAVIEIHFDAIRNLLGQIEMDPVEADRIARNLEAVVTRKSARRLVAIG
;
A
#
# COMPACT_ATOMS: atom_id res chain seq x y z
N MET A 1 21.56 -9.38 30.58
CA MET A 1 21.74 -9.04 29.14
C MET A 1 20.48 -8.34 28.67
N PRO A 2 20.55 -7.24 27.89
CA PRO A 2 19.37 -6.69 27.24
C PRO A 2 18.76 -7.74 26.29
N ASN A 3 17.44 -7.83 26.22
CA ASN A 3 16.73 -8.87 25.47
C ASN A 3 16.90 -8.65 23.94
N PRO A 4 17.64 -9.54 23.22
CA PRO A 4 17.93 -9.39 21.80
C PRO A 4 16.70 -9.62 20.89
N GLU A 5 15.61 -10.13 21.46
CA GLU A 5 14.36 -10.40 20.72
C GLU A 5 13.42 -9.19 20.67
N VAL A 6 13.72 -8.12 21.42
CA VAL A 6 12.90 -6.89 21.39
C VAL A 6 13.06 -6.23 20.02
N PRO A 7 11.97 -6.06 19.26
CA PRO A 7 12.12 -5.50 17.94
C PRO A 7 12.40 -4.00 17.94
N VAL A 8 13.26 -3.55 17.03
CA VAL A 8 13.69 -2.16 16.89
C VAL A 8 13.22 -1.59 15.54
N VAL A 9 12.43 -0.52 15.58
CA VAL A 9 12.06 0.29 14.41
C VAL A 9 12.86 1.59 14.44
N MET A 10 13.80 1.75 13.51
CA MET A 10 14.63 2.96 13.42
C MET A 10 13.91 4.05 12.65
N VAL A 11 13.93 5.29 13.17
CA VAL A 11 13.35 6.46 12.52
C VAL A 11 14.45 7.50 12.27
N THR A 12 14.71 7.90 11.02
CA THR A 12 15.79 8.85 10.70
C THR A 12 15.46 9.77 9.53
N GLY A 13 16.13 10.93 9.46
CA GLY A 13 16.06 11.85 8.31
C GLY A 13 17.09 11.55 7.21
N GLN A 14 18.04 10.66 7.45
CA GLN A 14 19.08 10.31 6.49
C GLN A 14 18.60 9.24 5.50
N ARG A 15 18.85 9.46 4.20
CA ARG A 15 18.38 8.62 3.09
C ARG A 15 19.48 7.83 2.39
N SER A 16 20.66 7.66 3.00
CA SER A 16 21.73 6.92 2.32
C SER A 16 21.50 5.41 2.43
N GLU A 17 21.74 4.68 1.34
CA GLU A 17 21.70 3.22 1.33
C GLU A 17 22.72 2.61 2.32
N ARG A 18 23.84 3.31 2.54
CA ARG A 18 24.86 2.93 3.52
C ARG A 18 24.30 2.93 4.94
N ASP A 19 23.52 3.94 5.31
CA ASP A 19 22.93 4.02 6.66
C ASP A 19 21.88 2.93 6.89
N VAL A 20 21.09 2.62 5.86
CA VAL A 20 20.14 1.48 5.89
C VAL A 20 20.90 0.16 6.06
N GLN A 21 22.03 0.00 5.37
CA GLN A 21 22.86 -1.20 5.48
C GLN A 21 23.45 -1.32 6.89
N ILE A 22 24.02 -0.25 7.44
CA ILE A 22 24.59 -0.21 8.79
C ILE A 22 23.52 -0.51 9.85
N ALA A 23 22.34 0.12 9.75
CA ALA A 23 21.23 -0.12 10.65
C ALA A 23 20.79 -1.59 10.65
N ARG A 24 20.74 -2.22 9.47
CA ARG A 24 20.43 -3.66 9.34
C ARG A 24 21.51 -4.53 9.96
N LEU A 25 22.78 -4.21 9.73
CA LEU A 25 23.90 -4.94 10.35
C LEU A 25 23.89 -4.82 11.87
N ALA A 26 23.43 -3.68 12.41
CA ALA A 26 23.29 -3.42 13.84
C ALA A 26 22.06 -4.07 14.50
N GLY A 27 21.21 -4.76 13.74
CA GLY A 27 20.09 -5.53 14.28
C GLY A 27 18.73 -4.83 14.25
N VAL A 28 18.56 -3.76 13.46
CA VAL A 28 17.26 -3.08 13.29
C VAL A 28 16.30 -3.93 12.44
N ASN A 29 15.05 -4.08 12.90
CA ASN A 29 14.01 -4.85 12.19
C ASN A 29 13.44 -4.06 11.01
N GLU A 30 12.97 -2.83 11.27
CA GLU A 30 12.35 -1.96 10.26
C GLU A 30 12.88 -0.52 10.35
N PHE A 31 12.74 0.23 9.25
CA PHE A 31 13.28 1.57 9.12
C PHE A 31 12.25 2.52 8.51
N VAL A 32 12.14 3.72 9.07
CA VAL A 32 11.22 4.77 8.64
C VAL A 32 12.01 6.05 8.38
N ILE A 33 11.83 6.60 7.18
CA ILE A 33 12.48 7.85 6.77
C ILE A 33 11.56 9.02 7.08
N LYS A 34 12.09 10.07 7.73
CA LYS A 34 11.43 11.37 7.86
C LYS A 34 11.50 12.15 6.53
N PRO A 35 10.45 12.87 6.13
CA PRO A 35 9.11 12.88 6.72
C PRO A 35 8.32 11.62 6.34
N PHE A 36 7.51 11.12 7.27
CA PHE A 36 6.61 9.98 7.06
C PHE A 36 5.18 10.36 7.50
N THR A 37 4.18 9.69 6.95
CA THR A 37 2.81 9.78 7.46
C THR A 37 2.68 8.92 8.73
N PRO A 38 1.84 9.28 9.72
CA PRO A 38 1.58 8.42 10.87
C PRO A 38 1.20 6.99 10.49
N ALA A 39 0.41 6.84 9.41
CA ALA A 39 0.04 5.55 8.83
C ALA A 39 1.25 4.72 8.35
N ALA A 40 2.26 5.37 7.77
CA ALA A 40 3.49 4.68 7.34
C ALA A 40 4.32 4.17 8.52
N LEU A 41 4.39 4.91 9.65
CA LEU A 41 5.07 4.43 10.87
C LEU A 41 4.29 3.29 11.52
N LEU A 42 2.97 3.45 11.67
CA LEU A 42 2.10 2.42 12.24
C LEU A 42 2.22 1.10 11.47
N SER A 43 2.21 1.17 10.14
CA SER A 43 2.43 0.02 9.24
C SER A 43 3.73 -0.73 9.54
N ARG A 44 4.84 -0.02 9.85
CA ARG A 44 6.12 -0.66 10.21
C ARG A 44 6.10 -1.31 11.59
N ILE A 45 5.43 -0.67 12.55
CA ILE A 45 5.26 -1.23 13.90
C ILE A 45 4.42 -2.51 13.82
N GLN A 46 3.29 -2.47 13.11
CA GLN A 46 2.42 -3.63 12.91
C GLN A 46 3.15 -4.80 12.24
N LEU A 47 3.94 -4.51 11.20
CA LEU A 47 4.71 -5.54 10.51
C LEU A 47 5.67 -6.27 11.44
N VAL A 48 6.37 -5.53 12.31
CA VAL A 48 7.35 -6.10 13.24
C VAL A 48 6.71 -6.93 14.35
N LEU A 49 5.51 -6.54 14.79
CA LEU A 49 4.76 -7.28 15.81
C LEU A 49 4.09 -8.54 15.25
N ARG A 50 3.51 -8.45 14.04
CA ARG A 50 2.78 -9.56 13.40
C ARG A 50 3.71 -10.55 12.71
N LYS A 51 4.88 -10.10 12.24
CA LYS A 51 5.90 -10.94 11.62
C LYS A 51 7.28 -10.69 12.24
N PRO A 52 7.51 -11.18 13.47
CA PRO A 52 8.82 -11.08 14.09
C PRO A 52 9.84 -11.84 13.22
N ARG A 53 10.95 -11.19 12.88
CA ARG A 53 12.03 -11.85 12.15
C ARG A 53 12.79 -12.76 13.09
N HIS A 54 13.12 -13.97 12.63
CA HIS A 54 14.01 -14.85 13.38
C HIS A 54 15.35 -14.16 13.65
N PHE A 55 15.79 -14.20 14.91
CA PHE A 55 17.12 -13.74 15.29
C PHE A 55 18.12 -14.86 14.99
N ILE A 56 19.05 -14.59 14.07
CA ILE A 56 20.05 -15.54 13.63
C ILE A 56 21.32 -15.32 14.42
N ILE A 57 21.84 -16.38 15.03
CA ILE A 57 23.15 -16.41 15.69
C ILE A 57 24.01 -17.42 14.93
N SER A 58 25.11 -16.94 14.35
CA SER A 58 26.11 -17.72 13.63
C SER A 58 27.48 -17.06 13.80
N GLU A 59 28.55 -17.78 13.49
CA GLU A 59 29.92 -17.24 13.57
C GLU A 59 30.10 -15.96 12.75
N ALA A 60 29.41 -15.85 11.62
CA ALA A 60 29.53 -14.72 10.69
C ALA A 60 28.42 -13.65 10.85
N TYR A 61 27.37 -13.92 11.63
CA TYR A 61 26.26 -12.99 11.79
C TYR A 61 25.47 -13.19 13.09
N VAL A 62 25.23 -12.08 13.78
CA VAL A 62 24.32 -11.97 14.93
C VAL A 62 23.31 -10.86 14.63
N GLY A 63 22.03 -11.21 14.47
CA GLY A 63 20.97 -10.24 14.20
C GLY A 63 19.71 -10.84 13.55
N PRO A 64 18.64 -10.05 13.35
CA PRO A 64 17.42 -10.50 12.70
C PRO A 64 17.68 -10.90 11.25
N ASP A 65 16.96 -11.90 10.73
CA ASP A 65 17.15 -12.37 9.35
C ASP A 65 17.20 -11.18 8.35
N ARG A 66 18.30 -11.09 7.60
CA ARG A 66 18.60 -10.02 6.63
C ARG A 66 17.74 -10.12 5.36
N ARG A 67 17.06 -11.25 5.15
CA ARG A 67 16.20 -11.51 3.99
C ARG A 67 14.84 -10.82 4.15
N ARG A 68 14.68 -9.65 3.52
CA ARG A 68 13.41 -8.89 3.57
C ARG A 68 12.40 -9.30 2.49
N LYS A 69 12.90 -9.84 1.38
CA LYS A 69 12.09 -10.42 0.32
C LYS A 69 12.60 -11.85 0.16
N VAL A 70 11.70 -12.82 0.12
CA VAL A 70 11.98 -14.02 -0.68
C VAL A 70 12.40 -13.47 -2.04
N GLU A 71 13.61 -13.76 -2.51
CA GLU A 71 14.01 -13.34 -3.85
C GLU A 71 13.10 -14.06 -4.85
N LEU A 72 11.96 -13.45 -5.19
CA LEU A 72 10.92 -14.01 -6.07
C LEU A 72 11.39 -14.14 -7.54
N ASN A 73 12.66 -13.82 -7.82
CA ASN A 73 13.32 -14.07 -9.10
C ASN A 73 14.14 -15.38 -9.09
N TYR A 74 14.23 -16.06 -7.95
CA TYR A 74 14.86 -17.37 -7.85
C TYR A 74 13.82 -18.46 -8.13
N SER A 75 13.78 -18.99 -9.35
CA SER A 75 12.89 -20.08 -9.77
C SER A 75 13.40 -21.48 -9.41
N GLY A 76 14.41 -21.58 -8.55
CA GLY A 76 14.92 -22.86 -8.07
C GLY A 76 14.20 -23.32 -6.80
N PRO A 77 14.25 -24.61 -6.45
CA PRO A 77 13.70 -25.08 -5.18
C PRO A 77 14.42 -24.40 -4.01
N LEU A 78 13.63 -23.94 -3.06
CA LEU A 78 14.08 -23.43 -1.77
C LEU A 78 14.90 -24.53 -1.07
N ARG A 79 16.07 -24.17 -0.50
CA ARG A 79 17.12 -25.13 -0.12
C ARG A 79 17.18 -25.41 1.38
N ARG A 80 16.35 -24.78 2.22
CA ARG A 80 16.31 -25.02 3.67
C ARG A 80 15.06 -25.80 4.05
N THR A 81 15.18 -26.57 5.13
CA THR A 81 14.08 -27.30 5.78
C THR A 81 13.00 -26.40 6.38
N CYS A 82 13.27 -25.11 6.57
CA CYS A 82 12.35 -24.14 7.17
C CYS A 82 11.87 -23.06 6.18
N ASP A 83 12.08 -23.27 4.88
CA ASP A 83 11.63 -22.32 3.87
C ASP A 83 10.09 -22.38 3.74
N PRO A 84 9.38 -21.24 3.79
CA PRO A 84 7.93 -21.21 3.64
C PRO A 84 7.51 -21.53 2.18
N GLU A 85 6.40 -22.26 2.02
CA GLU A 85 5.76 -22.55 0.72
C GLU A 85 5.16 -21.26 0.10
N GLU A 86 6.02 -20.46 -0.53
CA GLU A 86 5.74 -19.41 -1.53
C GLU A 86 4.32 -18.81 -1.67
N VAL A 87 4.04 -17.61 -1.13
CA VAL A 87 3.08 -16.62 -1.68
C VAL A 87 3.39 -15.23 -1.09
N ALA A 88 2.87 -14.13 -1.67
CA ALA A 88 2.99 -12.80 -1.05
C ALA A 88 2.59 -12.88 0.43
N ASP A 89 3.50 -12.48 1.31
CA ASP A 89 3.36 -12.64 2.76
C ASP A 89 2.00 -12.13 3.25
N GLU A 90 1.15 -13.05 3.69
CA GLU A 90 -0.24 -12.77 4.06
C GLU A 90 -0.33 -11.67 5.11
N VAL A 91 0.63 -11.64 6.03
CA VAL A 91 0.79 -10.60 7.05
C VAL A 91 1.10 -9.23 6.42
N GLU A 92 2.03 -9.16 5.46
CA GLU A 92 2.31 -7.91 4.74
C GLU A 92 1.10 -7.42 3.96
N ARG A 93 0.34 -8.34 3.33
CA ARG A 93 -0.89 -8.01 2.61
C ARG A 93 -1.96 -7.48 3.57
N GLU A 94 -2.17 -8.13 4.71
CA GLU A 94 -3.11 -7.69 5.74
C GLU A 94 -2.75 -6.28 6.25
N VAL A 95 -1.49 -6.06 6.64
CA VAL A 95 -0.99 -4.75 7.12
C VAL A 95 -1.12 -3.67 6.04
N ALA A 96 -0.84 -4.01 4.78
CA ALA A 96 -1.02 -3.08 3.67
C ALA A 96 -2.49 -2.70 3.49
N ARG A 97 -3.41 -3.67 3.53
CA ARG A 97 -4.85 -3.45 3.40
C ARG A 97 -5.41 -2.61 4.55
N GLU A 98 -4.98 -2.87 5.77
CA GLU A 98 -5.32 -2.06 6.96
C GLU A 98 -4.84 -0.61 6.79
N THR A 99 -3.59 -0.42 6.37
CA THR A 99 -3.01 0.91 6.14
C THR A 99 -3.77 1.68 5.06
N ILE A 100 -4.09 1.02 3.94
CA ILE A 100 -4.88 1.62 2.86
C ILE A 100 -6.26 2.02 3.38
N SER A 101 -6.94 1.13 4.14
CA SER A 101 -8.27 1.42 4.69
C SER A 101 -8.27 2.68 5.55
N VAL A 102 -7.28 2.84 6.43
CA VAL A 102 -7.12 4.03 7.28
C VAL A 102 -6.87 5.29 6.45
N GLU A 103 -5.97 5.23 5.45
CA GLU A 103 -5.67 6.37 4.57
C GLU A 103 -6.92 6.81 3.79
N LEU A 104 -7.73 5.87 3.29
CA LEU A 104 -8.97 6.15 2.57
C LEU A 104 -10.06 6.74 3.46
N GLU A 105 -10.22 6.21 4.67
CA GLU A 105 -11.20 6.73 5.62
C GLU A 105 -10.87 8.16 6.04
N ALA A 106 -9.59 8.45 6.30
CA ALA A 106 -9.12 9.80 6.59
C ALA A 106 -9.41 10.77 5.43
N MET A 107 -9.18 10.35 4.18
CA MET A 107 -9.46 11.15 3.00
C MET A 107 -10.96 11.44 2.84
N ARG A 108 -11.83 10.45 3.04
CA ARG A 108 -13.29 10.64 3.00
C ARG A 108 -13.79 11.63 4.04
N ARG A 109 -13.31 11.51 5.29
CA ARG A 109 -13.64 12.46 6.37
C ARG A 109 -13.22 13.87 6.01
N LEU A 110 -12.06 14.03 5.36
CA LEU A 110 -11.57 15.32 4.87
C LEU A 110 -12.46 15.92 3.78
N ILE A 111 -12.88 15.12 2.79
CA ILE A 111 -13.80 15.55 1.73
C ILE A 111 -15.13 16.01 2.34
N ALA A 112 -15.69 15.23 3.26
CA ALA A 112 -16.93 15.57 3.96
C ALA A 112 -16.79 16.88 4.77
N ALA A 113 -15.70 17.05 5.52
CA ALA A 113 -15.44 18.26 6.31
C ALA A 113 -15.28 19.52 5.45
N ARG A 114 -14.76 19.38 4.23
CA ARG A 114 -14.61 20.49 3.28
C ARG A 114 -15.87 20.78 2.47
N GLY A 115 -16.90 19.91 2.53
CA GLY A 115 -18.16 20.09 1.82
C GLY A 115 -18.05 19.98 0.30
N GLY A 116 -16.97 19.41 -0.23
CA GLY A 116 -16.78 19.29 -1.69
C GLY A 116 -15.36 18.98 -2.12
N MET A 117 -15.17 18.94 -3.44
CA MET A 117 -13.90 18.60 -4.09
C MET A 117 -13.20 19.86 -4.62
N ASP A 118 -12.51 20.59 -3.73
CA ASP A 118 -11.65 21.70 -4.16
C ASP A 118 -10.33 21.19 -4.81
N ARG A 119 -9.57 22.10 -5.42
CA ARG A 119 -8.30 21.74 -6.09
C ARG A 119 -7.30 21.05 -5.15
N ALA A 120 -7.23 21.48 -3.89
CA ALA A 120 -6.31 20.89 -2.92
C ALA A 120 -6.75 19.47 -2.54
N THR A 121 -8.05 19.26 -2.38
CA THR A 121 -8.69 17.98 -2.03
C THR A 121 -8.54 16.98 -3.17
N LEU A 122 -8.68 17.44 -4.42
CA LEU A 122 -8.41 16.60 -5.58
C LEU A 122 -6.94 16.18 -5.65
N GLN A 123 -5.99 17.09 -5.40
CA GLN A 123 -4.56 16.76 -5.35
C GLN A 123 -4.23 15.79 -4.21
N MET A 124 -4.84 15.97 -3.03
CA MET A 124 -4.68 15.03 -1.92
C MET A 124 -5.23 13.65 -2.27
N THR A 125 -6.43 13.59 -2.86
CA THR A 125 -7.07 12.35 -3.34
C THR A 125 -6.18 11.63 -4.34
N TYR A 126 -5.63 12.36 -5.32
CA TYR A 126 -4.71 11.83 -6.32
C TYR A 126 -3.46 11.21 -5.66
N ARG A 127 -2.83 11.90 -4.70
CA ARG A 127 -1.67 11.37 -3.96
C ARG A 127 -2.01 10.13 -3.14
N VAL A 128 -3.16 10.12 -2.46
CA VAL A 128 -3.63 8.95 -1.70
C VAL A 128 -3.86 7.76 -2.62
N MET A 129 -4.41 7.98 -3.82
CA MET A 129 -4.57 6.91 -4.82
C MET A 129 -3.23 6.39 -5.34
N GLN A 130 -2.24 7.26 -5.58
CA GLN A 130 -0.90 6.84 -5.97
C GLN A 130 -0.24 5.97 -4.89
N HIS A 131 -0.36 6.36 -3.62
CA HIS A 131 0.16 5.58 -2.49
C HIS A 131 -0.57 4.24 -2.37
N THR A 132 -1.89 4.23 -2.54
CA THR A 132 -2.71 3.02 -2.51
C THR A 132 -2.31 2.06 -3.62
N THR A 133 -2.17 2.55 -4.86
CA THR A 133 -1.71 1.77 -6.03
C THR A 133 -0.33 1.16 -5.76
N PHE A 134 0.61 1.97 -5.27
CA PHE A 134 1.96 1.51 -4.97
C PHE A 134 1.96 0.41 -3.90
N ARG A 135 1.24 0.60 -2.80
CA ARG A 135 1.14 -0.39 -1.71
C ARG A 135 0.49 -1.68 -2.19
N ALA A 136 -0.64 -1.59 -2.89
CA ALA A 136 -1.34 -2.74 -3.46
C ALA A 136 -0.42 -3.56 -4.40
N ARG A 137 0.35 -2.87 -5.25
CA ARG A 137 1.36 -3.50 -6.12
C ARG A 137 2.43 -4.25 -5.32
N GLN A 138 2.95 -3.66 -4.23
CA GLN A 138 3.99 -4.31 -3.42
C GLN A 138 3.53 -5.66 -2.83
N VAL A 139 2.24 -5.78 -2.48
CA VAL A 139 1.65 -6.99 -1.89
C VAL A 139 0.87 -7.85 -2.90
N ARG A 140 1.03 -7.54 -4.20
CA ARG A 140 0.37 -8.23 -5.33
C ARG A 140 -1.16 -8.27 -5.22
N ASP A 141 -1.77 -7.23 -4.63
CA ASP A 141 -3.22 -7.06 -4.55
C ASP A 141 -3.72 -6.37 -5.83
N LYS A 142 -3.98 -7.19 -6.86
CA LYS A 142 -4.30 -6.71 -8.21
C LYS A 142 -5.63 -5.96 -8.29
N THR A 143 -6.63 -6.32 -7.49
CA THR A 143 -7.96 -5.73 -7.57
C THR A 143 -7.96 -4.33 -6.97
N VAL A 144 -7.32 -4.14 -5.81
CA VAL A 144 -7.12 -2.81 -5.22
C VAL A 144 -6.20 -1.95 -6.09
N GLU A 145 -5.15 -2.52 -6.67
CA GLU A 145 -4.27 -1.81 -7.61
C GLU A 145 -5.06 -1.27 -8.81
N ARG A 146 -5.87 -2.12 -9.47
CA ARG A 146 -6.69 -1.70 -10.62
C ARG A 146 -7.73 -0.65 -10.25
N ALA A 147 -8.45 -0.86 -9.15
CA ALA A 147 -9.48 0.07 -8.70
C ALA A 147 -8.91 1.46 -8.38
N SER A 148 -7.77 1.53 -7.69
CA SER A 148 -7.09 2.79 -7.39
C SER A 148 -6.48 3.45 -8.63
N GLN A 149 -5.88 2.66 -9.53
CA GLN A 149 -5.34 3.15 -10.81
C GLN A 149 -6.45 3.69 -11.74
N SER A 150 -7.64 3.10 -11.71
CA SER A 150 -8.82 3.59 -12.44
C SER A 150 -9.21 5.00 -12.00
N LEU A 151 -9.18 5.28 -10.68
CA LEU A 151 -9.48 6.62 -10.17
C LEU A 151 -8.40 7.65 -10.57
N ILE A 152 -7.13 7.26 -10.59
CA ILE A 152 -6.04 8.11 -11.12
C ILE A 152 -6.33 8.48 -12.58
N ALA A 153 -6.61 7.48 -13.42
CA ALA A 153 -6.91 7.69 -14.84
C ALA A 153 -8.14 8.59 -15.07
N TYR A 154 -9.15 8.49 -14.19
CA TYR A 154 -10.30 9.39 -14.21
C TYR A 154 -9.91 10.84 -13.92
N VAL A 155 -9.17 11.08 -12.84
CA VAL A 155 -8.74 12.43 -12.45
C VAL A 155 -7.89 13.07 -13.54
N ASP A 156 -6.97 12.30 -14.14
CA ASP A 156 -6.14 12.74 -15.26
C ASP A 156 -6.99 13.13 -16.47
N ALA A 157 -8.01 12.35 -16.80
CA ALA A 157 -8.91 12.63 -17.93
C ALA A 157 -9.80 13.86 -17.70
N MET A 158 -10.17 14.17 -16.45
CA MET A 158 -11.00 15.35 -16.14
C MET A 158 -10.18 16.65 -16.12
N GLY A 159 -8.92 16.58 -15.68
CA GLY A 159 -7.96 17.69 -15.72
C GLY A 159 -8.16 18.79 -14.67
N GLY A 160 -9.17 18.68 -13.79
CA GLY A 160 -9.43 19.65 -12.73
C GLY A 160 -10.68 19.35 -11.90
N PRO A 161 -10.83 20.00 -10.73
CA PRO A 161 -11.92 19.74 -9.79
C PRO A 161 -13.31 20.04 -10.37
N ASP A 162 -13.45 21.09 -11.17
CA ASP A 162 -14.74 21.50 -11.74
C ASP A 162 -15.31 20.48 -12.75
N ALA A 163 -14.43 19.70 -13.36
CA ALA A 163 -14.81 18.63 -14.30
C ALA A 163 -15.01 17.28 -13.61
N CYS A 164 -14.57 17.14 -12.36
CA CYS A 164 -14.70 15.91 -11.60
C CYS A 164 -16.10 15.81 -10.99
N ASP A 165 -16.86 14.81 -11.42
CA ASP A 165 -18.08 14.36 -10.74
C ASP A 165 -17.73 13.72 -9.38
N PRO A 166 -18.18 14.30 -8.24
CA PRO A 166 -17.91 13.76 -6.90
C PRO A 166 -18.47 12.34 -6.70
N ALA A 167 -19.56 11.98 -7.38
CA ALA A 167 -20.16 10.65 -7.26
C ALA A 167 -19.23 9.56 -7.80
N VAL A 168 -18.45 9.83 -8.85
CA VAL A 168 -17.46 8.89 -9.38
C VAL A 168 -16.38 8.63 -8.33
N ILE A 169 -15.93 9.68 -7.64
CA ILE A 169 -14.92 9.58 -6.58
C ILE A 169 -15.46 8.73 -5.42
N GLU A 170 -16.64 9.08 -4.88
CA GLU A 170 -17.33 8.32 -3.82
C GLU A 170 -17.46 6.82 -4.16
N ILE A 171 -17.92 6.49 -5.38
CA ILE A 171 -18.07 5.10 -5.82
C ILE A 171 -16.73 4.35 -5.80
N HIS A 172 -15.62 4.99 -6.20
CA HIS A 172 -14.30 4.37 -6.13
C HIS A 172 -13.85 4.15 -4.68
N PHE A 173 -14.06 5.13 -3.79
CA PHE A 173 -13.74 4.97 -2.37
C PHE A 173 -14.53 3.83 -1.72
N ASP A 174 -15.83 3.74 -2.01
CA ASP A 174 -16.69 2.68 -1.49
C ASP A 174 -16.31 1.30 -2.05
N ALA A 175 -16.01 1.22 -3.35
CA ALA A 175 -15.57 -0.01 -3.99
C ALA A 175 -14.23 -0.49 -3.45
N ILE A 176 -13.25 0.39 -3.29
CA ILE A 176 -11.95 0.02 -2.71
C ILE A 176 -12.12 -0.40 -1.25
N ARG A 177 -12.95 0.30 -0.45
CA ARG A 177 -13.26 -0.13 0.91
C ARG A 177 -13.90 -1.52 0.95
N ASN A 178 -14.83 -1.81 0.05
CA ASN A 178 -15.46 -3.13 -0.06
C ASN A 178 -14.43 -4.21 -0.39
N LEU A 179 -13.56 -3.94 -1.39
CA LEU A 179 -12.46 -4.82 -1.77
C LEU A 179 -11.51 -5.10 -0.60
N LEU A 180 -11.28 -4.13 0.28
CA LEU A 180 -10.40 -4.25 1.45
C LEU A 180 -11.06 -4.99 2.63
N GLY A 181 -12.34 -4.74 2.86
CA GLY A 181 -13.07 -5.23 4.04
C GLY A 181 -13.46 -6.70 4.01
N GLN A 182 -13.48 -7.34 2.84
CA GLN A 182 -13.78 -8.77 2.70
C GLN A 182 -12.49 -9.55 2.42
N ILE A 183 -11.98 -10.22 3.46
CA ILE A 183 -10.73 -11.01 3.39
C ILE A 183 -10.89 -12.21 2.44
N GLU A 184 -12.10 -12.78 2.35
CA GLU A 184 -12.44 -13.92 1.50
C GLU A 184 -13.42 -13.56 0.36
N MET A 185 -13.29 -12.36 -0.21
CA MET A 185 -14.10 -12.01 -1.38
C MET A 185 -13.79 -12.97 -2.53
N ASP A 186 -14.84 -13.51 -3.18
CA ASP A 186 -14.70 -14.31 -4.40
C ASP A 186 -13.88 -13.52 -5.45
N PRO A 187 -12.78 -14.09 -5.99
CA PRO A 187 -11.97 -13.44 -7.01
C PRO A 187 -12.77 -12.94 -8.22
N VAL A 188 -13.85 -13.63 -8.59
CA VAL A 188 -14.73 -13.22 -9.71
C VAL A 188 -15.48 -11.95 -9.37
N GLU A 189 -16.01 -11.85 -8.16
CA GLU A 189 -16.71 -10.66 -7.67
C GLU A 189 -15.76 -9.47 -7.53
N ALA A 190 -14.57 -9.69 -6.95
CA ALA A 190 -13.55 -8.65 -6.81
C ALA A 190 -13.11 -8.10 -8.18
N ASP A 191 -12.93 -8.98 -9.17
CA ASP A 191 -12.61 -8.60 -10.54
C ASP A 191 -13.78 -7.85 -11.23
N ARG A 192 -15.03 -8.26 -10.97
CA ARG A 192 -16.22 -7.58 -11.47
C ARG A 192 -16.32 -6.14 -10.95
N ILE A 193 -16.02 -5.92 -9.66
CA ILE A 193 -15.97 -4.56 -9.08
C ILE A 193 -14.94 -3.71 -9.83
N ALA A 194 -13.72 -4.20 -10.02
CA ALA A 194 -12.67 -3.46 -10.74
C ALA A 194 -13.07 -3.13 -12.18
N ARG A 195 -13.62 -4.11 -12.93
CA ARG A 195 -14.11 -3.90 -14.31
C ARG A 195 -15.23 -2.86 -14.39
N ASN A 196 -16.15 -2.87 -13.42
CA ASN A 196 -17.24 -1.89 -13.38
C ASN A 196 -16.73 -0.46 -13.18
N LEU A 197 -15.73 -0.27 -12.29
CA LEU A 197 -15.08 1.03 -12.10
C LEU A 197 -14.41 1.51 -13.38
N GLU A 198 -13.61 0.65 -14.01
CA GLU A 198 -12.93 0.95 -15.28
C GLU A 198 -13.95 1.36 -16.36
N ALA A 199 -15.07 0.64 -16.48
CA ALA A 199 -16.13 0.98 -17.44
C ALA A 199 -16.81 2.33 -17.16
N VAL A 200 -17.01 2.68 -15.88
CA VAL A 200 -17.52 4.00 -15.48
C VAL A 200 -16.55 5.10 -15.91
N VAL A 201 -15.26 4.91 -15.65
CA VAL A 201 -14.20 5.86 -16.02
C VAL A 201 -14.12 6.02 -17.53
N THR A 202 -14.05 4.93 -18.30
CA THR A 202 -14.02 4.99 -19.76
C THR A 202 -15.20 5.79 -20.32
N ARG A 203 -16.42 5.55 -19.81
CA ARG A 203 -17.62 6.26 -20.24
C ARG A 203 -17.57 7.76 -19.91
N LYS A 204 -17.12 8.12 -18.71
CA LYS A 204 -17.02 9.52 -18.26
C LYS A 204 -15.92 10.26 -19.02
N SER A 205 -14.75 9.65 -19.20
CA SER A 205 -13.64 10.20 -19.98
C SER A 205 -14.00 10.43 -21.44
N ALA A 206 -14.72 9.49 -22.08
CA ALA A 206 -15.21 9.66 -23.44
C ALA A 206 -16.16 10.87 -23.58
N ARG A 207 -17.10 11.04 -22.64
CA ARG A 207 -18.00 12.21 -22.62
C ARG A 207 -17.24 13.53 -22.45
N ARG A 208 -16.18 13.54 -21.65
CA ARG A 208 -15.33 14.70 -21.44
C ARG A 208 -14.60 15.10 -22.72
N LEU A 209 -14.05 14.13 -23.47
CA LEU A 209 -13.40 14.39 -24.75
C LEU A 209 -14.36 15.03 -25.76
N VAL A 210 -15.60 14.53 -25.85
CA VAL A 210 -16.64 15.11 -26.72
C VAL A 210 -17.03 16.53 -26.30
N ALA A 211 -16.95 16.87 -25.01
CA ALA A 211 -17.30 18.20 -24.53
C ALA A 211 -16.20 19.26 -24.73
N ILE A 212 -14.97 18.85 -25.05
CA ILE A 212 -13.82 19.75 -25.25
C ILE A 212 -13.47 19.92 -26.73
N GLY A 213 -13.85 18.97 -27.59
CA GLY A 213 -13.69 19.03 -29.05
C GLY A 213 -14.83 19.76 -29.73
#